data_AF-C1N362-F1
#
_entry.id   AF-C1N362-F1
#
_cell.length_a   1.000
_cell.length_b   1.000
_cell.length_c   1.000
_cell.angle_alpha   90.00
_cell.angle_beta   90.00
_cell.angle_gamma   90.00
#
_symmetry.space_group_name_H-M   'P 1'
#
loop_
_entity.id
_entity.type
_entity.pdbx_description
1 polymer ?
#
loop_
_entity_poly.entity_id
_entity_poly.type
_entity_poly.pdbx_seq_one_letter_code
_entity_poly.pdbx_strand_id
1 'polypeptide(L)'
;MASIAAHASAVCRVTAPRTGARRASKARATRGVAVRAAVDLNEVTVADTKQKFLKSYPYPIPSIWSVALQELLVTQHFVRYSKKYSYSKLSSLGFVSVYDQLFEGFPSEEEKNTIFECFVKALEEDPATVRKDAAELASFAEGASGVDGVLASPIFAQMKSLVADGKFAYSRYDAIGLFRLLELAKATEPAALEKLAESSGLQARSIHWFPYDRVGVVNADP
;
A
#
# COMPACT_ATOMS: atom_id res chain seq x y z
N MET A 1 -16.85 -43.18 -92.50
CA MET A 1 -18.19 -43.72 -92.82
C MET A 1 -18.62 -44.63 -91.69
N ALA A 2 -19.57 -44.15 -90.87
CA ALA A 2 -20.53 -44.87 -89.99
C ALA A 2 -20.01 -45.95 -89.00
N SER A 3 -20.64 -46.28 -87.87
CA SER A 3 -21.62 -45.70 -86.94
C SER A 3 -21.95 -46.83 -85.94
N ILE A 4 -22.50 -46.48 -84.75
CA ILE A 4 -23.37 -47.30 -83.87
C ILE A 4 -22.72 -48.27 -82.84
N ALA A 5 -22.72 -47.78 -81.59
CA ALA A 5 -23.39 -48.27 -80.37
C ALA A 5 -22.97 -49.50 -79.56
N ALA A 6 -23.05 -49.27 -78.23
CA ALA A 6 -23.88 -49.97 -77.24
C ALA A 6 -23.15 -50.72 -76.09
N HIS A 7 -23.36 -50.16 -74.90
CA HIS A 7 -23.79 -50.78 -73.63
C HIS A 7 -23.03 -52.00 -73.06
N ALA A 8 -22.51 -51.83 -71.84
CA ALA A 8 -22.90 -52.68 -70.71
C ALA A 8 -22.53 -52.03 -69.36
N SER A 9 -23.51 -52.03 -68.46
CA SER A 9 -23.52 -51.46 -67.11
C SER A 9 -22.78 -52.34 -66.11
N ALA A 10 -21.97 -51.74 -65.22
CA ALA A 10 -21.39 -52.41 -64.06
C ALA A 10 -21.91 -51.76 -62.77
N VAL A 11 -22.65 -52.58 -62.02
CA VAL A 11 -23.27 -52.28 -60.72
C VAL A 11 -22.18 -51.99 -59.68
N CYS A 12 -22.15 -50.77 -59.15
CA CYS A 12 -21.31 -50.41 -58.02
C CYS A 12 -22.12 -50.57 -56.70
N ARG A 13 -21.73 -51.54 -55.87
CA ARG A 13 -22.28 -51.70 -54.51
C ARG A 13 -21.70 -50.63 -53.60
N VAL A 14 -22.55 -49.74 -53.10
CA VAL A 14 -22.23 -48.77 -52.05
C VAL A 14 -22.30 -49.46 -50.69
N THR A 15 -21.17 -49.59 -50.00
CA THR A 15 -21.11 -49.99 -48.59
C THR A 15 -21.05 -48.75 -47.70
N ALA A 16 -22.02 -48.58 -46.80
CA ALA A 16 -22.07 -47.48 -45.86
C ALA A 16 -20.93 -47.56 -44.80
N PRO A 17 -20.34 -46.42 -44.38
CA PRO A 17 -19.34 -46.42 -43.32
C PRO A 17 -20.00 -46.51 -41.94
N ARG A 18 -19.46 -47.38 -41.09
CA ARG A 18 -19.83 -47.54 -39.68
C ARG A 18 -19.39 -46.30 -38.89
N THR A 19 -20.36 -45.57 -38.32
CA THR A 19 -20.13 -44.48 -37.38
C THR A 19 -19.64 -45.04 -36.04
N GLY A 20 -18.33 -44.93 -35.78
CA GLY A 20 -17.74 -45.20 -34.47
C GLY A 20 -18.05 -44.04 -33.51
N ALA A 21 -18.83 -44.30 -32.47
CA ALA A 21 -19.10 -43.34 -31.40
C ALA A 21 -17.81 -43.07 -30.60
N ARG A 22 -17.21 -41.89 -30.77
CA ARG A 22 -16.15 -41.39 -29.88
C ARG A 22 -16.78 -40.97 -28.55
N ARG A 23 -16.48 -41.71 -27.48
CA ARG A 23 -16.83 -41.36 -26.10
C ARG A 23 -15.99 -40.14 -25.68
N ALA A 24 -16.63 -39.00 -25.47
CA ALA A 24 -15.97 -37.79 -24.94
C ALA A 24 -15.61 -38.01 -23.46
N SER A 25 -14.31 -38.03 -23.15
CA SER A 25 -13.80 -38.00 -21.78
C SER A 25 -13.98 -36.59 -21.21
N LYS A 26 -14.89 -36.41 -20.23
CA LYS A 26 -15.01 -35.18 -19.47
C LYS A 26 -13.76 -34.99 -18.60
N ALA A 27 -12.84 -34.12 -19.01
CA ALA A 27 -11.75 -33.68 -18.15
C ALA A 27 -12.34 -32.86 -16.98
N ARG A 28 -12.20 -33.39 -15.77
CA ARG A 28 -12.61 -32.70 -14.54
C ARG A 28 -11.60 -31.58 -14.28
N ALA A 29 -12.00 -30.33 -14.54
CA ALA A 29 -11.22 -29.16 -14.18
C ALA A 29 -11.05 -29.12 -12.65
N THR A 30 -9.87 -29.47 -12.15
CA THR A 30 -9.48 -29.19 -10.78
C THR A 30 -9.25 -27.69 -10.68
N ARG A 31 -10.22 -26.96 -10.11
CA ARG A 31 -10.00 -25.57 -9.66
C ARG A 31 -8.93 -25.62 -8.57
N GLY A 32 -7.68 -25.38 -8.95
CA GLY A 32 -6.62 -25.10 -7.99
C GLY A 32 -7.02 -23.86 -7.20
N VAL A 33 -7.34 -24.04 -5.93
CA VAL A 33 -7.46 -22.91 -5.00
C VAL A 33 -6.02 -22.40 -4.83
N ALA A 34 -5.72 -21.24 -5.39
CA ALA A 34 -4.50 -20.53 -5.09
C ALA A 34 -4.59 -20.08 -3.63
N VAL A 35 -4.13 -20.92 -2.71
CA VAL A 35 -3.87 -20.52 -1.34
C VAL A 35 -2.70 -19.56 -1.43
N ARG A 36 -2.99 -18.25 -1.39
CA ARG A 36 -1.97 -17.26 -1.08
C ARG A 36 -1.49 -17.64 0.32
N ALA A 37 -0.25 -18.12 0.41
CA ALA A 37 0.39 -18.35 1.70
C ALA A 37 0.19 -17.08 2.54
N ALA A 38 -0.38 -17.24 3.74
CA ALA A 38 -0.37 -16.16 4.70
C ALA A 38 1.09 -15.82 4.92
N VAL A 39 1.52 -14.63 4.48
CA VAL A 39 2.86 -14.13 4.78
C VAL A 39 2.99 -14.17 6.29
N ASP A 40 3.88 -15.01 6.81
CA ASP A 40 4.20 -14.94 8.23
C ASP A 40 4.89 -13.60 8.43
N LEU A 41 4.17 -12.66 9.03
CA LEU A 41 4.66 -11.31 9.24
C LEU A 41 5.90 -11.27 10.15
N ASN A 42 6.21 -12.37 10.84
CA ASN A 42 7.45 -12.53 11.62
C ASN A 42 8.60 -13.16 10.83
N GLU A 43 8.39 -13.57 9.58
CA GLU A 43 9.43 -14.18 8.74
C GLU A 43 10.45 -13.14 8.26
N VAL A 44 10.01 -11.89 8.05
CA VAL A 44 10.91 -10.81 7.66
C VAL A 44 11.45 -10.14 8.92
N THR A 45 12.76 -10.16 9.10
CA THR A 45 13.41 -9.50 10.23
C THR A 45 13.85 -8.08 9.88
N VAL A 46 14.10 -7.27 10.92
CA VAL A 46 14.75 -5.95 10.76
C VAL A 46 16.09 -6.07 10.03
N ALA A 47 16.85 -7.13 10.28
CA ALA A 47 18.12 -7.38 9.61
C ALA A 47 17.94 -7.60 8.11
N ASP A 48 16.89 -8.32 7.69
CA ASP A 48 16.56 -8.53 6.28
C ASP A 48 16.21 -7.22 5.58
N THR A 49 15.38 -6.38 6.19
CA THR A 49 15.04 -5.05 5.63
C THR A 49 16.28 -4.16 5.53
N LYS A 50 17.13 -4.11 6.56
CA LYS A 50 18.41 -3.37 6.49
C LYS A 50 19.30 -3.90 5.39
N GLN A 51 19.38 -5.23 5.23
CA GLN A 51 20.18 -5.84 4.18
C GLN A 51 19.63 -5.53 2.78
N LYS A 52 18.30 -5.53 2.60
CA LYS A 52 17.65 -5.12 1.34
C LYS A 52 18.03 -3.67 0.98
N PHE A 53 17.98 -2.77 1.95
CA PHE A 53 18.39 -1.37 1.75
C PHE A 53 19.87 -1.23 1.38
N LEU A 54 20.79 -1.88 2.10
CA LEU A 54 22.22 -1.81 1.81
C LEU A 54 22.59 -2.46 0.47
N LYS A 55 21.85 -3.49 0.05
CA LYS A 55 22.01 -4.11 -1.28
C LYS A 55 21.52 -3.19 -2.39
N SER A 56 20.44 -2.44 -2.18
CA SER A 56 19.88 -1.52 -3.17
C SER A 56 20.63 -0.19 -3.23
N TYR A 57 21.18 0.28 -2.11
CA TYR A 57 21.99 1.49 -2.01
C TYR A 57 23.36 1.18 -1.38
N PRO A 58 24.37 0.79 -2.20
CA PRO A 58 25.69 0.40 -1.72
C PRO A 58 26.65 1.57 -1.48
N TYR A 59 26.16 2.81 -1.53
CA TYR A 59 26.96 4.02 -1.39
C TYR A 59 26.97 4.55 0.05
N PRO A 60 28.06 5.17 0.52
CA PRO A 60 28.13 5.73 1.86
C PRO A 60 27.21 6.95 2.01
N ILE A 61 26.38 6.97 3.06
CA ILE A 61 25.56 8.12 3.44
C ILE A 61 26.26 8.85 4.59
N PRO A 62 26.41 10.19 4.56
CA PRO A 62 27.05 10.92 5.65
C PRO A 62 26.34 10.69 6.99
N SER A 63 27.12 10.64 8.07
CA SER A 63 26.65 10.19 9.40
C SER A 63 25.49 11.01 9.97
N ILE A 64 25.40 12.29 9.62
CA ILE A 64 24.33 13.20 10.06
C ILE A 64 22.95 12.65 9.65
N TRP A 65 22.84 12.05 8.47
CA TRP A 65 21.58 11.47 7.97
C TRP A 65 21.48 9.97 8.19
N SER A 66 22.59 9.23 8.10
CA SER A 66 22.56 7.76 8.07
C SER A 66 22.06 7.13 9.38
N VAL A 67 22.36 7.73 10.54
CA VAL A 67 21.85 7.26 11.84
C VAL A 67 20.33 7.35 11.91
N ALA A 68 19.79 8.54 11.65
CA ALA A 68 18.35 8.79 11.67
C ALA A 68 17.60 8.01 10.59
N LEU A 69 18.18 7.85 9.39
CA LEU A 69 17.61 7.02 8.32
C LEU A 69 17.50 5.54 8.76
N GLN A 70 18.53 5.00 9.41
CA GLN A 70 18.49 3.62 9.89
C GLN A 70 17.46 3.42 11.00
N GLU A 71 17.32 4.37 11.93
CA GLU A 71 16.27 4.34 12.95
C GLU A 71 14.86 4.44 12.35
N LEU A 72 14.71 5.31 11.34
CA LEU A 72 13.47 5.44 10.57
C LEU A 72 13.12 4.12 9.88
N LEU A 73 14.10 3.44 9.28
CA LEU A 73 13.91 2.14 8.60
C LEU A 73 13.47 1.05 9.59
N VAL A 74 14.08 1.00 10.78
CA VAL A 74 13.71 0.04 11.83
C VAL A 74 12.29 0.30 12.32
N THR A 75 11.95 1.56 12.58
CA THR A 75 10.61 1.93 13.04
C THR A 75 9.56 1.58 11.99
N GLN A 76 9.84 1.90 10.72
CA GLN A 76 8.93 1.61 9.62
C GLN A 76 8.77 0.12 9.36
N HIS A 77 9.82 -0.69 9.56
CA HIS A 77 9.72 -2.15 9.51
C HIS A 77 8.66 -2.68 10.49
N PHE A 78 8.66 -2.23 11.75
CA PHE A 78 7.67 -2.69 12.73
C PHE A 78 6.24 -2.23 12.39
N VAL A 79 6.07 -1.06 11.78
CA VAL A 79 4.78 -0.61 11.28
C VAL A 79 4.32 -1.51 10.12
N ARG A 80 5.19 -1.72 9.13
CA ARG A 80 4.91 -2.44 7.88
C ARG A 80 4.53 -3.90 8.10
N TYR A 81 5.23 -4.58 9.01
CA TYR A 81 5.04 -5.99 9.31
C TYR A 81 4.17 -6.22 10.56
N SER A 82 3.50 -5.18 11.07
CA SER A 82 2.48 -5.36 12.12
C SER A 82 1.26 -6.11 11.57
N LYS A 83 0.65 -6.97 12.40
CA LYS A 83 -0.58 -7.71 12.06
C LYS A 83 -1.75 -6.82 11.65
N LYS A 84 -1.76 -5.57 12.13
CA LYS A 84 -2.81 -4.59 11.86
C LYS A 84 -2.43 -3.61 10.75
N TYR A 85 -1.29 -3.78 10.09
CA TYR A 85 -0.83 -2.85 9.05
C TYR A 85 -1.87 -2.71 7.94
N SER A 86 -2.19 -1.46 7.60
CA SER A 86 -3.00 -1.11 6.46
C SER A 86 -2.38 0.11 5.80
N TYR A 87 -2.10 0.03 4.51
CA TYR A 87 -1.64 1.19 3.75
C TYR A 87 -2.70 2.31 3.81
N SER A 88 -2.24 3.53 4.09
CA SER A 88 -3.09 4.71 4.18
C SER A 88 -2.43 5.89 3.48
N LYS A 89 -3.18 6.59 2.61
CA LYS A 89 -2.68 7.82 1.97
C LYS A 89 -2.22 8.87 2.99
N LEU A 90 -2.88 8.91 4.15
CA LEU A 90 -2.52 9.78 5.26
C LEU A 90 -1.14 9.43 5.83
N SER A 91 -0.88 8.14 6.08
CA SER A 91 0.45 7.68 6.52
C SER A 91 1.53 7.98 5.49
N SER A 92 1.22 7.90 4.19
CA SER A 92 2.14 8.27 3.10
C SER A 92 2.51 9.75 3.15
N LEU A 93 1.53 10.65 3.35
CA LEU A 93 1.81 12.08 3.53
C LEU A 93 2.72 12.33 4.74
N GLY A 94 2.39 11.71 5.88
CA GLY A 94 3.19 11.87 7.10
C GLY A 94 4.61 11.34 6.95
N PHE A 95 4.77 10.14 6.35
CA PHE A 95 6.08 9.54 6.12
C PHE A 95 6.94 10.36 5.16
N VAL A 96 6.39 10.79 4.02
CA VAL A 96 7.10 11.64 3.05
C VAL A 96 7.54 12.95 3.70
N SER A 97 6.69 13.58 4.50
CA SER A 97 7.01 14.82 5.20
C SER A 97 8.17 14.65 6.19
N VAL A 98 8.18 13.57 6.97
CA VAL A 98 9.29 13.26 7.89
C VAL A 98 10.58 13.00 7.11
N TYR A 99 10.51 12.24 6.03
CA TYR A 99 11.67 11.94 5.21
C TYR A 99 12.26 13.21 4.60
N ASP A 100 11.44 14.07 4.01
CA ASP A 100 11.90 15.29 3.35
C ASP A 100 12.52 16.27 4.35
N GLN A 101 11.95 16.39 5.55
CA GLN A 101 12.51 17.18 6.64
C GLN A 101 13.82 16.57 7.17
N LEU A 102 13.89 15.24 7.28
CA LEU A 102 15.11 14.56 7.72
C LEU A 102 16.28 14.81 6.74
N PHE A 103 15.98 14.85 5.44
CA PHE A 103 16.95 15.09 4.38
C PHE A 103 17.05 16.56 3.97
N GLU A 104 16.56 17.49 4.80
CA GLU A 104 16.76 18.91 4.57
C GLU A 104 18.26 19.24 4.61
N GLY A 105 18.72 20.01 3.62
CA GLY A 105 20.14 20.37 3.49
C GLY A 105 21.06 19.24 3.02
N PHE A 106 20.51 18.10 2.54
CA PHE A 106 21.32 17.07 1.92
C PHE A 106 21.99 17.60 0.62
N PRO A 107 23.27 17.32 0.35
CA PRO A 107 24.01 17.97 -0.75
C PRO A 107 23.47 17.71 -2.17
N SER A 108 22.82 16.57 -2.40
CA SER A 108 22.33 16.15 -3.72
C SER A 108 20.87 15.68 -3.67
N GLU A 109 19.98 16.42 -4.34
CA GLU A 109 18.56 16.05 -4.44
C GLU A 109 18.35 14.74 -5.22
N GLU A 110 19.21 14.45 -6.21
CA GLU A 110 19.16 13.19 -6.97
C GLU A 110 19.47 11.98 -6.08
N GLU A 111 20.51 12.10 -5.25
CA GLU A 111 20.87 11.05 -4.29
C GLU A 111 19.80 10.90 -3.21
N LYS A 112 19.26 12.00 -2.68
CA LYS A 112 18.14 12.00 -1.72
C LYS A 112 16.93 11.24 -2.26
N ASN A 113 16.57 11.46 -3.52
CA ASN A 113 15.47 10.73 -4.17
C ASN A 113 15.81 9.26 -4.38
N THR A 114 17.05 8.95 -4.76
CA THR A 114 17.53 7.57 -4.90
C THR A 114 17.48 6.82 -3.56
N ILE A 115 17.91 7.45 -2.47
CA ILE A 115 17.84 6.89 -1.12
C ILE A 115 16.38 6.63 -0.73
N PHE A 116 15.47 7.56 -1.04
CA PHE A 116 14.04 7.40 -0.76
C PHE A 116 13.47 6.18 -1.48
N GLU A 117 13.78 6.03 -2.78
CA GLU A 117 13.35 4.87 -3.54
C GLU A 117 13.89 3.56 -2.97
N CYS A 118 15.18 3.52 -2.66
CA CYS A 118 15.82 2.34 -2.06
C CYS A 118 15.22 1.99 -0.70
N PHE A 119 14.88 2.99 0.11
CA PHE A 119 14.23 2.84 1.41
C PHE A 119 12.85 2.21 1.27
N VAL A 120 11.98 2.77 0.42
CA VAL A 120 10.60 2.30 0.26
C VAL A 120 10.59 0.91 -0.41
N LYS A 121 11.47 0.67 -1.39
CA LYS A 121 11.64 -0.66 -2.02
C LYS A 121 12.12 -1.71 -1.01
N ALA A 122 12.97 -1.35 -0.04
CA ALA A 122 13.44 -2.28 1.00
C ALA A 122 12.30 -2.77 1.92
N LEU A 123 11.22 -1.98 2.04
CA LEU A 123 10.00 -2.31 2.78
C LEU A 123 8.92 -2.97 1.90
N GLU A 124 9.26 -3.32 0.67
CA GLU A 124 8.37 -3.94 -0.32
C GLU A 124 7.13 -3.08 -0.62
N GLU A 125 7.34 -1.78 -0.71
CA GLU A 125 6.37 -0.78 -1.14
C GLU A 125 6.82 -0.11 -2.43
N ASP A 126 5.89 0.57 -3.10
CA ASP A 126 6.16 1.31 -4.33
C ASP A 126 6.45 2.80 -4.04
N PRO A 127 7.68 3.29 -4.26
CA PRO A 127 8.03 4.69 -4.01
C PRO A 127 7.17 5.68 -4.81
N ALA A 128 6.80 5.31 -6.03
CA ALA A 128 6.00 6.18 -6.90
C ALA A 128 4.60 6.39 -6.34
N THR A 129 3.95 5.30 -5.89
CA THR A 129 2.64 5.36 -5.23
C THR A 129 2.69 6.18 -3.94
N VAL A 130 3.70 5.97 -3.08
CA VAL A 130 3.85 6.72 -1.82
C VAL A 130 3.98 8.23 -2.06
N ARG A 131 4.85 8.64 -2.98
CA ARG A 131 5.04 10.07 -3.33
C ARG A 131 3.81 10.67 -4.00
N LYS A 132 3.17 9.93 -4.90
CA LYS A 132 1.96 10.37 -5.60
C LYS A 132 0.81 10.61 -4.62
N ASP A 133 0.52 9.64 -3.75
CA ASP A 133 -0.58 9.76 -2.79
C ASP A 133 -0.32 10.89 -1.78
N ALA A 134 0.93 11.07 -1.34
CA ALA A 134 1.32 12.20 -0.50
C ALA A 134 1.08 13.55 -1.22
N ALA A 135 1.49 13.67 -2.48
CA ALA A 135 1.32 14.90 -3.26
C ALA A 135 -0.16 15.22 -3.57
N GLU A 136 -0.97 14.22 -3.90
CA GLU A 136 -2.43 14.38 -4.10
C GLU A 136 -3.10 14.94 -2.84
N LEU A 137 -2.74 14.37 -1.68
CA LEU A 137 -3.34 14.71 -0.40
C LEU A 137 -2.85 16.07 0.11
N ALA A 138 -1.59 16.41 -0.12
CA ALA A 138 -1.06 17.75 0.11
C ALA A 138 -1.76 18.81 -0.76
N SER A 139 -1.90 18.56 -2.06
CA SER A 139 -2.55 19.50 -3.00
C SER A 139 -4.02 19.71 -2.64
N PHE A 140 -4.72 18.66 -2.21
CA PHE A 140 -6.08 18.77 -1.69
C PHE A 140 -6.15 19.69 -0.47
N ALA A 141 -5.22 19.53 0.47
CA ALA A 141 -5.18 20.33 1.69
C ALA A 141 -4.86 21.81 1.44
N GLU A 142 -3.95 22.11 0.50
CA GLU A 142 -3.66 23.49 0.09
C GLU A 142 -4.88 24.18 -0.55
N GLY A 143 -5.71 23.43 -1.27
CA GLY A 143 -6.99 23.89 -1.81
C GLY A 143 -8.11 23.98 -0.76
N ALA A 144 -7.96 23.31 0.38
CA ALA A 144 -8.92 23.34 1.47
C ALA A 144 -8.73 24.61 2.29
N SER A 145 -9.73 25.50 2.26
CA SER A 145 -9.72 26.73 3.06
C SER A 145 -10.18 26.45 4.49
N GLY A 146 -9.31 25.85 5.30
CA GLY A 146 -9.55 25.58 6.71
C GLY A 146 -9.98 24.14 7.03
N VAL A 147 -10.25 23.89 8.31
CA VAL A 147 -10.56 22.57 8.87
C VAL A 147 -11.73 21.90 8.16
N ASP A 148 -12.81 22.64 7.95
CA ASP A 148 -14.05 22.07 7.39
C ASP A 148 -13.85 21.61 5.93
N GLY A 149 -12.96 22.27 5.17
CA GLY A 149 -12.57 21.84 3.83
C GLY A 149 -11.75 20.55 3.85
N VAL A 150 -10.84 20.40 4.82
CA VAL A 150 -10.05 19.17 4.99
C VAL A 150 -10.97 18.01 5.38
N LEU A 151 -11.90 18.24 6.32
CA LEU A 151 -12.85 17.25 6.80
C LEU A 151 -13.81 16.73 5.73
N ALA A 152 -14.03 17.48 4.65
CA ALA A 152 -14.81 17.03 3.50
C ALA A 152 -14.12 15.91 2.70
N SER A 153 -12.85 15.62 2.98
CA SER A 153 -12.14 14.51 2.35
C SER A 153 -12.78 13.16 2.70
N PRO A 154 -12.98 12.26 1.71
CA PRO A 154 -13.50 10.92 1.97
C PRO A 154 -12.58 10.06 2.86
N ILE A 155 -11.33 10.50 3.06
CA ILE A 155 -10.33 9.82 3.88
C ILE A 155 -10.80 9.72 5.34
N PHE A 156 -11.44 10.76 5.89
CA PHE A 156 -11.92 10.75 7.28
C PHE A 156 -13.05 9.73 7.49
N ALA A 157 -13.95 9.60 6.51
CA ALA A 157 -14.99 8.58 6.55
C ALA A 157 -14.41 7.15 6.49
N GLN A 158 -13.40 6.94 5.64
CA GLN A 158 -12.69 5.65 5.55
C GLN A 158 -11.96 5.32 6.86
N MET A 159 -11.23 6.29 7.43
CA MET A 159 -10.54 6.13 8.71
C MET A 159 -11.53 5.78 9.83
N LYS A 160 -12.63 6.53 9.95
CA LYS A 160 -13.65 6.28 10.97
C LYS A 160 -14.24 4.87 10.87
N SER A 161 -14.45 4.37 9.65
CA SER A 161 -14.90 2.99 9.42
C SER A 161 -13.83 1.96 9.84
N LEU A 162 -12.56 2.18 9.51
CA LEU A 162 -11.47 1.28 9.90
C LEU A 162 -11.24 1.25 11.41
N VAL A 163 -11.42 2.39 12.08
CA VAL A 163 -11.35 2.51 13.54
C VAL A 163 -12.51 1.76 14.19
N ALA A 164 -13.74 1.96 13.72
CA ALA A 164 -14.93 1.23 14.21
C ALA A 164 -14.79 -0.30 14.04
N ASP A 165 -14.14 -0.73 12.96
CA ASP A 165 -13.84 -2.14 12.68
C ASP A 165 -12.70 -2.72 13.54
N GLY A 166 -12.00 -1.91 14.33
CA GLY A 166 -10.81 -2.32 15.11
C GLY A 166 -9.59 -2.69 14.25
N LYS A 167 -9.64 -2.39 12.95
CA LYS A 167 -8.62 -2.74 11.94
C LYS A 167 -7.63 -1.60 11.67
N PHE A 168 -7.87 -0.42 12.24
CA PHE A 168 -6.97 0.71 12.06
C PHE A 168 -5.72 0.56 12.94
N ALA A 169 -4.56 0.39 12.31
CA ALA A 169 -3.27 0.51 12.98
C ALA A 169 -2.83 1.97 12.97
N TYR A 170 -3.05 2.67 14.08
CA TYR A 170 -2.50 4.01 14.25
C TYR A 170 -0.96 3.95 14.24
N SER A 171 -0.36 4.62 13.26
CA SER A 171 1.08 4.87 13.21
C SER A 171 1.39 6.32 13.56
N ARG A 172 2.62 6.59 14.00
CA ARG A 172 3.07 7.97 14.23
C ARG A 172 2.96 8.83 12.96
N TYR A 173 3.06 8.23 11.78
CA TYR A 173 2.92 8.92 10.50
C TYR A 173 1.49 9.33 10.20
N ASP A 174 0.48 8.63 10.72
CA ASP A 174 -0.91 9.09 10.60
C ASP A 174 -1.10 10.39 11.40
N ALA A 175 -0.52 10.49 12.59
CA ALA A 175 -0.49 11.72 13.38
C ALA A 175 0.14 12.87 12.58
N ILE A 176 1.34 12.64 12.06
CA ILE A 176 2.10 13.65 11.33
C ILE A 176 1.39 14.03 10.04
N GLY A 177 0.75 13.08 9.36
CA GLY A 177 -0.09 13.33 8.19
C GLY A 177 -1.29 14.23 8.50
N LEU A 178 -1.96 14.04 9.64
CA LEU A 178 -3.06 14.90 10.09
C LEU A 178 -2.57 16.31 10.40
N PHE A 179 -1.44 16.45 11.09
CA PHE A 179 -0.84 17.76 11.33
C PHE A 179 -0.43 18.45 10.03
N ARG A 180 0.17 17.71 9.10
CA ARG A 180 0.56 18.26 7.80
C ARG A 180 -0.65 18.71 6.97
N LEU A 181 -1.75 17.97 7.01
CA LEU A 181 -3.03 18.38 6.42
C LEU A 181 -3.52 19.73 6.98
N LEU A 182 -3.52 19.89 8.30
CA LEU A 182 -3.94 21.14 8.95
C LEU A 182 -3.03 22.30 8.61
N GLU A 183 -1.73 22.07 8.60
CA GLU A 183 -0.72 23.07 8.29
C GLU A 183 -0.92 23.61 6.86
N LEU A 184 -1.08 22.71 5.88
CA LEU A 184 -1.32 23.08 4.48
C LEU A 184 -2.66 23.80 4.28
N ALA A 185 -3.69 23.43 5.05
CA ALA A 185 -4.99 24.09 5.06
C ALA A 185 -5.03 25.38 5.89
N LYS A 186 -3.89 25.83 6.45
CA LYS A 186 -3.74 27.01 7.31
C LYS A 186 -4.68 27.01 8.52
N ALA A 187 -4.93 25.83 9.07
CA ALA A 187 -5.86 25.62 10.17
C ALA A 187 -5.15 25.09 11.43
N THR A 188 -4.19 25.87 11.94
CA THR A 188 -3.31 25.47 13.04
C THR A 188 -3.87 25.72 14.44
N GLU A 189 -5.15 26.09 14.55
CA GLU A 189 -5.80 26.36 15.83
C GLU A 189 -6.01 25.05 16.62
N PRO A 190 -5.85 25.04 17.96
CA PRO A 190 -6.06 23.82 18.76
C PRO A 190 -7.44 23.18 18.57
N ALA A 191 -8.48 24.00 18.38
CA ALA A 191 -9.84 23.54 18.11
C ALA A 191 -9.97 22.78 16.78
N ALA A 192 -9.07 23.00 15.81
CA ALA A 192 -9.01 22.25 14.56
C ALA A 192 -8.64 20.78 14.80
N LEU A 193 -7.73 20.54 15.75
CA LEU A 193 -7.25 19.22 16.08
C LEU A 193 -8.33 18.38 16.77
N GLU A 194 -9.11 19.00 17.66
CA GLU A 194 -10.24 18.36 18.33
C GLU A 194 -11.32 17.93 17.32
N LYS A 195 -11.68 18.83 16.39
CA LYS A 195 -12.61 18.51 15.30
C LYS A 195 -12.11 17.37 14.39
N LEU A 196 -10.79 17.32 14.16
CA LEU A 196 -10.16 16.23 13.40
C LEU A 196 -10.14 14.90 14.14
N ALA A 197 -9.92 14.92 15.45
CA ALA A 197 -9.97 13.72 16.28
C ALA A 197 -11.38 13.11 16.24
N GLU A 198 -12.42 13.94 16.41
CA GLU A 198 -13.82 13.53 16.35
C GLU A 198 -14.22 12.94 14.98
N SER A 199 -13.75 13.55 13.90
CA SER A 199 -14.07 13.11 12.53
C SER A 199 -13.35 11.83 12.13
N SER A 200 -12.10 11.66 12.56
CA SER A 200 -11.29 10.46 12.29
C SER A 200 -11.66 9.27 13.16
N GLY A 201 -12.41 9.49 14.25
CA GLY A 201 -12.72 8.48 15.26
C GLY A 201 -11.53 8.15 16.17
N LEU A 202 -10.41 8.88 16.03
CA LEU A 202 -9.24 8.72 16.87
C LEU A 202 -9.46 9.46 18.21
N GLN A 203 -8.96 8.88 19.30
CA GLN A 203 -8.97 9.61 20.56
C GLN A 203 -7.99 10.78 20.47
N ALA A 204 -8.39 11.98 20.89
CA ALA A 204 -7.49 13.16 20.90
C ALA A 204 -6.15 12.87 21.60
N ARG A 205 -6.16 11.96 22.60
CA ARG A 205 -4.97 11.44 23.29
C ARG A 205 -3.94 10.78 22.38
N SER A 206 -4.37 10.02 21.36
CA SER A 206 -3.39 9.37 20.46
C SER A 206 -2.64 10.39 19.61
N ILE A 207 -3.29 11.53 19.32
CA ILE A 207 -2.76 12.61 18.48
C ILE A 207 -1.97 13.63 19.33
N HIS A 208 -2.39 13.86 20.57
CA HIS A 208 -1.78 14.80 21.50
C HIS A 208 -0.79 14.08 22.44
N TRP A 209 0.50 14.13 22.13
CA TRP A 209 1.55 13.56 22.96
C TRP A 209 1.81 14.41 24.23
N PHE A 210 1.26 14.00 25.39
CA PHE A 210 1.68 14.53 26.69
C PHE A 210 2.83 13.69 27.28
N PRO A 211 3.95 14.31 27.73
CA PRO A 211 5.12 13.61 28.26
C PRO A 211 4.91 12.83 29.58
N TYR A 212 3.70 12.81 30.14
CA TYR A 212 3.36 12.08 31.37
C TYR A 212 2.25 11.04 31.21
N ASP A 213 1.83 10.73 29.98
CA ASP A 213 0.88 9.65 29.77
C ASP A 213 1.57 8.29 29.92
N ARG A 214 1.06 7.47 30.84
CA ARG A 214 1.56 6.10 31.09
C ARG A 214 1.54 5.31 29.78
N VAL A 215 2.74 4.98 29.29
CA VAL A 215 2.95 4.03 28.20
C VAL A 215 2.31 2.70 28.61
N GLY A 216 1.20 2.30 27.98
CA GLY A 216 0.71 0.92 28.11
C GLY A 216 -0.80 0.67 28.19
N VAL A 217 -1.69 1.67 28.06
CA VAL A 217 -3.14 1.36 27.98
C VAL A 217 -3.62 1.43 26.54
N VAL A 218 -3.17 0.47 25.74
CA VAL A 218 -3.92 0.01 24.57
C VAL A 218 -5.19 -0.66 25.10
N ASN A 219 -6.34 -0.02 24.87
CA ASN A 219 -7.70 -0.57 24.95
C ASN A 219 -7.87 -1.75 25.93
N ALA A 220 -8.04 -1.43 27.21
CA ALA A 220 -8.92 -2.23 28.05
C ALA A 220 -10.27 -1.50 28.04
N ASP A 221 -11.13 -1.86 27.09
CA ASP A 221 -12.57 -1.62 27.27
C ASP A 221 -13.07 -2.56 28.38
N PRO A 222 -14.12 -2.20 29.14
CA PRO A 222 -14.77 -3.09 30.08
C PRO A 222 -15.41 -4.32 29.43
#